data_AF-A0A4Y2BPI1-F1
#
_entry.id   AF-A0A4Y2BPI1-F1
#
_cell.length_a   1.000
_cell.length_b   1.000
_cell.length_c   1.000
_cell.angle_alpha   90.00
_cell.angle_beta   90.00
_cell.angle_gamma   90.00
#
_symmetry.space_group_name_H-M   'P 1'
#
loop_
_entity.id
_entity.type
_entity.pdbx_description
1 polymer ?
#
loop_
_entity_poly.entity_id
_entity_poly.type
_entity_poly.pdbx_seq_one_letter_code
_entity_poly.pdbx_strand_id
1 'polypeptide(L)'
;MNTAKCSSTGQTAAFLTFGREFRTVDEVQNDLRSVILRNTFVPEITPYLKRFSKFMAEAKEVAEMQQDLRKECGDRKRRKAPNYFPGD
;
A
#
# COMPACT_ATOMS: atom_id res chain seq x y z
N MET A 1 -30.13 39.98 16.99
CA MET A 1 -31.45 39.47 16.58
C MET A 1 -31.57 37.94 16.68
N ASN A 2 -30.49 37.19 16.94
CA ASN A 2 -30.47 35.73 16.75
C ASN A 2 -30.41 34.93 18.08
N THR A 3 -30.30 35.63 19.20
CA THR A 3 -30.15 35.09 20.55
C THR A 3 -31.42 35.19 21.40
N ALA A 4 -32.43 35.92 20.91
CA ALA A 4 -33.73 35.96 21.56
C ALA A 4 -34.45 34.61 21.37
N LYS A 5 -35.08 34.12 22.43
CA LYS A 5 -35.89 32.91 22.38
C LYS A 5 -37.23 33.22 21.73
N CYS A 6 -37.64 32.39 20.77
CA CYS A 6 -38.95 32.49 20.16
C CYS A 6 -40.02 31.98 21.13
N SER A 7 -41.14 32.68 21.24
CA SER A 7 -42.25 32.29 22.13
C SER A 7 -42.92 30.97 21.74
N SER A 8 -42.90 30.62 20.46
CA SER A 8 -43.54 29.40 19.95
C SER A 8 -42.68 28.14 20.12
N THR A 9 -41.35 28.26 19.99
CA THR A 9 -40.42 27.12 20.05
C THR A 9 -39.61 27.05 21.33
N GLY A 10 -39.58 28.13 22.13
CA GLY A 10 -38.80 28.23 23.37
C GLY A 10 -37.28 28.26 23.18
N GLN A 11 -36.79 28.21 21.93
CA GLN A 11 -35.38 28.17 21.58
C GLN A 11 -34.97 29.39 20.75
N THR A 12 -33.66 29.64 20.67
CA THR A 12 -33.12 30.72 19.84
C THR A 12 -33.09 30.29 18.37
N ALA A 13 -33.22 31.26 17.46
CA ALA A 13 -33.09 30.99 16.03
C ALA A 13 -31.74 30.35 15.70
N ALA A 14 -30.66 30.79 16.34
CA ALA A 14 -29.33 30.21 16.18
C ALA A 14 -29.27 28.72 16.59
N PHE A 15 -29.91 28.34 17.71
CA PHE A 15 -29.95 26.94 18.15
C PHE A 15 -30.72 26.04 17.18
N LEU A 16 -31.83 26.54 16.63
CA LEU A 16 -32.63 25.79 15.65
C LEU A 16 -31.91 25.63 14.31
N THR A 17 -31.17 26.65 13.87
CA THR A 17 -30.32 26.56 12.69
C THR A 17 -29.19 25.55 12.91
N PHE A 18 -28.50 25.62 14.05
CA PHE A 18 -27.48 24.65 14.43
C PHE A 18 -28.02 23.21 14.49
N GLY A 19 -29.20 23.01 15.06
CA GLY A 19 -29.86 21.72 15.11
C GLY A 19 -30.23 21.12 13.74
N ARG A 20 -30.47 21.98 12.72
CA ARG A 20 -30.71 21.54 11.34
C ARG A 20 -29.43 21.14 10.60
N GLU A 21 -28.28 21.63 11.03
CA GLU A 21 -26.97 21.30 10.43
C GLU A 21 -26.39 20.00 10.98
N PHE A 22 -26.94 19.46 12.08
CA PHE A 22 -26.61 18.10 12.50
C PHE A 22 -27.09 17.12 11.43
N ARG A 23 -26.11 16.49 10.76
CA ARG A 23 -26.36 15.32 9.90
C ARG A 23 -27.19 14.32 10.68
N THR A 24 -28.23 13.80 10.04
CA THR A 24 -29.07 12.77 10.63
C THR A 24 -28.23 11.51 10.86
N VAL A 25 -28.62 10.70 11.85
CA VAL A 25 -27.91 9.45 12.16
C VAL A 25 -27.81 8.54 10.92
N ASP A 26 -28.83 8.56 10.07
CA ASP A 26 -28.87 7.81 8.80
C ASP A 26 -27.83 8.29 7.79
N GLU A 27 -27.61 9.61 7.67
CA GLU A 27 -26.58 10.18 6.79
C GLU A 27 -25.18 9.83 7.29
N VAL A 28 -24.93 9.95 8.60
CA VAL A 28 -23.65 9.58 9.22
C VAL A 28 -23.39 8.07 9.04
N GLN A 29 -24.41 7.25 9.22
CA GLN A 29 -24.33 5.80 9.05
C GLN A 29 -24.07 5.42 7.59
N ASN A 30 -24.71 6.08 6.62
CA ASN A 30 -24.48 5.83 5.20
C ASN A 30 -23.06 6.26 4.75
N ASP A 31 -22.59 7.42 5.19
CA ASP A 31 -21.22 7.87 4.95
C ASP A 31 -20.21 6.88 5.52
N LEU A 32 -20.38 6.49 6.79
CA LEU A 32 -19.50 5.54 7.46
C LEU A 32 -19.54 4.16 6.79
N ARG A 33 -20.73 3.70 6.38
CA ARG A 33 -20.91 2.45 5.65
C ARG A 33 -20.24 2.49 4.28
N SER A 34 -20.26 3.62 3.58
CA SER A 34 -19.57 3.78 2.28
C SER A 34 -18.05 3.70 2.43
N VAL A 35 -17.49 4.18 3.56
CA VAL A 35 -16.07 4.10 3.90
C VAL A 35 -15.68 2.68 4.29
N ILE A 36 -16.51 2.02 5.11
CA ILE A 36 -16.26 0.64 5.57
C ILE A 36 -16.42 -0.37 4.41
N LEU A 37 -17.41 -0.18 3.54
CA LEU A 37 -17.66 -1.03 2.38
C LEU A 37 -16.77 -0.69 1.18
N ARG A 38 -15.96 0.38 1.26
CA ARG A 38 -14.97 0.70 0.25
C ARG A 38 -13.90 -0.40 0.29
N ASN A 39 -14.13 -1.45 -0.49
CA ASN A 39 -13.20 -2.55 -0.78
C ASN A 39 -11.99 -2.06 -1.60
N THR A 40 -11.45 -0.88 -1.29
CA THR A 40 -10.40 -0.20 -2.04
C THR A 40 -9.01 -0.64 -1.64
N PHE A 41 -8.82 -1.26 -0.48
CA PHE A 41 -7.51 -1.72 -0.04
C PHE A 41 -6.83 -2.66 -1.05
N VAL A 42 -7.57 -3.66 -1.55
CA VAL A 42 -7.02 -4.63 -2.53
C VAL A 42 -6.69 -3.95 -3.87
N PRO A 43 -7.59 -3.17 -4.50
CA PRO A 43 -7.27 -2.39 -5.70
C PRO A 43 -6.09 -1.42 -5.51
N GLU A 44 -5.98 -0.77 -4.36
CA GLU A 44 -4.92 0.21 -4.07
C GLU A 44 -3.55 -0.44 -3.87
N ILE A 45 -3.48 -1.58 -3.16
CA ILE A 45 -2.21 -2.26 -2.88
C ILE A 45 -1.71 -3.11 -4.06
N THR A 46 -2.61 -3.65 -4.88
CA THR A 46 -2.31 -4.56 -6.00
C THR A 46 -1.24 -4.04 -6.98
N PRO A 47 -1.30 -2.79 -7.50
CA PRO A 47 -0.29 -2.31 -8.45
C PRO A 47 1.11 -2.24 -7.84
N TYR A 48 1.22 -1.90 -6.55
CA TYR A 48 2.50 -1.87 -5.84
C TYR A 48 3.08 -3.27 -5.65
N LEU A 49 2.25 -4.26 -5.29
CA LEU A 49 2.68 -5.66 -5.18
C LEU A 49 3.15 -6.23 -6.52
N LYS A 50 2.45 -5.91 -7.62
CA LYS A 50 2.88 -6.29 -8.98
C LYS A 50 4.24 -5.68 -9.33
N ARG A 51 4.43 -4.39 -9.04
CA ARG A 51 5.71 -3.71 -9.26
C ARG A 51 6.83 -4.31 -8.43
N PHE A 52 6.55 -4.61 -7.16
CA PHE A 52 7.51 -5.26 -6.26
C PHE A 52 7.91 -6.65 -6.76
N SER A 53 6.95 -7.47 -7.19
CA SER A 53 7.23 -8.79 -7.77
C SER A 53 8.14 -8.69 -9.00
N LYS A 54 7.89 -7.72 -9.88
CA LYS A 54 8.74 -7.50 -11.06
C LYS A 54 10.16 -7.08 -10.67
N PHE A 55 10.26 -6.13 -9.74
CA PHE A 55 11.55 -5.68 -9.22
C PHE A 55 12.36 -6.82 -8.59
N MET A 56 11.72 -7.70 -7.82
CA MET A 56 12.38 -8.86 -7.22
C MET A 56 12.91 -9.85 -8.27
N ALA A 57 12.17 -10.06 -9.36
CA ALA A 57 12.62 -10.90 -10.46
C ALA A 57 13.86 -10.31 -11.15
N GLU A 58 13.83 -9.01 -11.48
CA GLU A 58 14.97 -8.30 -12.08
C GLU A 58 16.19 -8.32 -11.15
N ALA A 59 16.00 -8.07 -9.84
CA ALA A 59 17.07 -8.10 -8.86
C ALA A 59 17.72 -9.49 -8.76
N LYS A 60 16.92 -10.56 -8.86
CA LYS A 60 17.42 -11.94 -8.89
C LYS A 60 18.27 -12.20 -10.13
N GLU A 61 17.78 -11.83 -11.31
CA GLU A 61 18.53 -12.00 -12.58
C GLU A 61 19.87 -11.27 -12.55
N VAL A 62 19.89 -10.04 -12.02
CA VAL A 62 21.12 -9.27 -11.86
C VAL A 62 22.08 -9.96 -10.88
N ALA A 63 21.58 -10.47 -9.76
CA ALA A 63 22.41 -11.18 -8.78
C ALA A 63 23.03 -12.46 -9.37
N GLU A 64 22.25 -13.24 -10.12
CA GLU A 64 22.71 -14.45 -10.80
C GLU A 64 23.78 -14.12 -11.85
N MET A 65 23.53 -13.13 -12.71
CA MET A 65 24.50 -12.68 -13.71
C MET A 65 25.82 -12.24 -13.05
N GLN A 66 25.76 -11.51 -11.94
CA GLN A 66 26.96 -11.09 -11.21
C GLN A 66 27.71 -12.27 -10.56
N GLN A 67 26.99 -13.29 -10.09
CA GLN A 67 27.62 -14.51 -9.59
C GLN A 67 28.34 -15.27 -10.71
N ASP A 68 27.71 -15.41 -11.87
CA ASP A 68 28.29 -16.08 -13.02
C ASP A 68 29.54 -15.36 -13.51
N LEU A 69 29.50 -14.03 -13.64
CA LEU A 69 30.67 -13.22 -14.00
C LEU A 69 31.83 -13.41 -13.01
N ARG A 70 31.53 -13.46 -11.70
CA ARG A 70 32.56 -13.70 -10.67
C ARG A 70 33.13 -15.10 -10.76
N LYS A 71 32.31 -16.11 -11.04
CA LYS A 71 32.72 -17.49 -11.24
C LYS A 71 33.63 -17.61 -12.45
N GLU A 72 33.24 -17.07 -13.61
CA GLU A 72 34.07 -17.05 -14.82
C GLU A 72 35.41 -16.36 -14.58
N CYS A 73 35.40 -15.20 -13.92
CA CYS A 73 36.62 -14.48 -13.55
C CYS A 73 37.53 -15.34 -12.65
N GLY A 74 36.94 -16.05 -11.68
CA GLY A 74 37.66 -16.98 -10.80
C GLY A 74 38.26 -18.15 -11.57
N ASP A 75 37.47 -18.78 -12.44
CA ASP A 75 37.90 -19.94 -13.22
C ASP A 75 39.02 -19.59 -14.21
N ARG A 76 38.97 -18.41 -14.84
CA ARG A 76 40.08 -17.91 -15.69
C ARG A 76 41.38 -17.68 -14.91
N LYS A 77 41.29 -17.35 -13.62
CA LYS A 77 42.45 -17.13 -12.74
C LYS A 77 42.96 -18.42 -12.08
N ARG A 78 42.21 -19.53 -12.15
CA ARG A 78 42.62 -20.82 -11.58
C ARG A 78 43.74 -21.44 -12.43
N ARG A 79 44.72 -22.05 -11.77
CA ARG A 79 45.72 -22.90 -12.44
C ARG A 79 45.00 -24.14 -12.97
N LYS A 80 45.39 -24.60 -14.17
CA LYS A 80 44.88 -25.87 -14.71
C LYS A 80 45.15 -26.99 -13.70
N ALA A 81 44.15 -27.84 -13.49
CA ALA A 81 44.33 -29.02 -12.66
C ALA A 81 45.47 -29.88 -13.23
N PRO A 82 46.29 -30.51 -12.38
CA PRO A 82 47.25 -31.51 -12.85
C PRO A 82 46.49 -32.62 -13.58
N ASN A 83 47.04 -33.12 -14.68
CA ASN A 83 46.52 -34.33 -15.29
C ASN A 83 46.94 -35.51 -14.41
N TYR A 84 45.98 -36.13 -13.74
CA TYR A 84 46.16 -37.38 -13.03
C TYR A 84 45.83 -38.55 -13.94
N PHE A 85 46.64 -39.61 -13.86
CA PHE A 85 46.39 -40.86 -14.57
C PHE A 85 45.78 -41.91 -13.63
N PRO A 86 45.06 -42.93 -14.15
CA PRO A 86 44.56 -44.00 -13.31
C PRO A 86 45.71 -44.73 -12.61
N GLY A 87 45.84 -44.55 -11.29
CA GLY A 87 46.88 -45.16 -10.45
C GLY A 87 47.80 -44.20 -9.68
N ASP A 88 47.63 -42.88 -9.83
CA ASP A 88 48.16 -41.88 -8.88
C ASP A 88 47.40 -41.87 -7.55
#